data_AF-A0AAW1RIF5-F1
#
_entry.id   AF-A0AAW1RIF5-F1
#
_cell.length_a   1.000
_cell.length_b   1.000
_cell.length_c   1.000
_cell.angle_alpha   90.00
_cell.angle_beta   90.00
_cell.angle_gamma   90.00
#
_symmetry.space_group_name_H-M   'P 1'
#
loop_
_entity.id
_entity.type
_entity.pdbx_description
1 polymer ?
#
loop_
_entity_poly.entity_id
_entity_poly.type
_entity_poly.pdbx_seq_one_letter_code
_entity_poly.pdbx_strand_id
1 'polypeptide(L)'
;MGSLPVSGAVQGISFSRASKFLALACTECTEIWDLKGPKLHTTVRSRSPLTSVSFAPDDSVLACTSAGGGLALHKKEDGGRLASTCDVGWTHLASAAYALGAPLLAAVGNGGAAVWDAGSLQRMDAFPDLHRATLSKALPRCAAVRFLGTGGETLVSVGADGRCVLTDRRLGSAVAAAEAAGALTALDARADGGCLAVGTAAGAVLLYDPRKLAAPVARLPADPTNPGANPGVAAVLAMHWQHTPAEIEARRAAPAATPITSADAAATPMLGLPPQRAATAGAAYGPAASPAADIQRRLDLGGAGATPNPAGLQSGAAGVAGATDMRRLELELTRRLHCHENEMLEAVAALAAQQRAMEARIVALAEEVAEVSQAREYATLWLGE
;
A
#
# COMPACT_ATOMS: atom_id res chain seq x y z
N MET A 1 28.01 14.40 -11.38
CA MET A 1 27.56 13.18 -10.67
C MET A 1 28.10 13.27 -9.25
N GLY A 2 27.26 13.27 -8.22
CA GLY A 2 27.69 13.22 -6.82
C GLY A 2 27.62 11.80 -6.28
N SER A 3 28.60 11.38 -5.48
CA SER A 3 28.61 10.09 -4.78
C SER A 3 28.54 10.32 -3.27
N LEU A 4 27.69 9.57 -2.58
CA LEU A 4 27.62 9.58 -1.12
C LEU A 4 28.50 8.44 -0.56
N PRO A 5 29.40 8.70 0.41
CA PRO A 5 30.19 7.64 1.02
C PRO A 5 29.31 6.82 1.98
N VAL A 6 29.14 5.53 1.70
CA VAL A 6 28.31 4.61 2.50
C VAL A 6 29.17 3.61 3.27
N SER A 7 28.74 3.23 4.48
CA SER A 7 29.52 2.33 5.36
C SER A 7 29.47 0.84 4.96
N GLY A 8 28.73 0.45 3.92
CA GLY A 8 28.61 -0.95 3.50
C GLY A 8 27.71 -1.17 2.30
N ALA A 9 27.37 -2.44 2.05
CA ALA A 9 26.47 -2.83 0.96
C ALA A 9 25.05 -2.31 1.24
N VAL A 10 24.50 -1.56 0.29
CA VAL A 10 23.15 -0.98 0.39
C VAL A 10 22.14 -1.98 -0.14
N GLN A 11 21.19 -2.36 0.71
CA GLN A 11 20.10 -3.29 0.37
C GLN A 11 18.79 -2.56 0.03
N GLY A 12 18.60 -1.37 0.58
CA GLY A 12 17.37 -0.59 0.37
C GLY A 12 17.63 0.91 0.40
N ILE A 13 16.80 1.65 -0.33
CA ILE A 13 16.88 3.10 -0.46
C ILE A 13 15.46 3.66 -0.36
N SER A 14 15.29 4.75 0.40
CA SER A 14 14.03 5.48 0.48
C SER A 14 14.28 6.98 0.49
N PHE A 15 13.57 7.71 -0.35
CA PHE A 15 13.50 9.16 -0.27
C PHE A 15 12.47 9.60 0.75
N SER A 16 12.70 10.73 1.40
CA SER A 16 11.70 11.42 2.21
C SER A 16 10.63 12.05 1.31
N ARG A 17 9.42 12.26 1.82
CA ARG A 17 8.28 12.82 1.09
C ARG A 17 8.59 14.18 0.45
N ALA A 18 9.36 15.03 1.14
CA ALA A 18 9.78 16.33 0.62
C ALA A 18 11.08 16.29 -0.22
N SER A 19 11.63 15.09 -0.45
CA SER A 19 12.91 14.81 -1.10
C SER A 19 14.09 15.58 -0.50
N LYS A 20 14.02 15.83 0.82
CA LYS A 20 15.09 16.52 1.56
C LYS A 20 16.07 15.52 2.15
N PHE A 21 15.59 14.34 2.53
CA PHE A 21 16.42 13.29 3.10
C PHE A 21 16.41 12.03 2.25
N LEU A 22 17.51 11.28 2.35
CA LEU A 22 17.68 9.97 1.75
C LEU A 22 18.08 8.98 2.85
N ALA A 23 17.32 7.89 2.98
CA ALA A 23 17.64 6.81 3.89
C ALA A 23 18.20 5.63 3.12
N LEU A 24 19.29 5.07 3.63
CA LEU A 24 20.00 3.93 3.06
C LEU A 24 20.02 2.81 4.09
N ALA A 25 19.45 1.66 3.76
CA ALA A 25 19.59 0.44 4.53
C ALA A 25 20.89 -0.24 4.11
N CYS A 26 21.93 -0.08 4.92
CA CYS A 26 23.17 -0.84 4.82
C CYS A 26 23.05 -2.14 5.63
N THR A 27 24.00 -3.07 5.44
CA THR A 27 24.01 -4.36 6.16
C THR A 27 23.76 -4.18 7.67
N GLU A 28 24.55 -3.37 8.38
CA GLU A 28 24.45 -3.26 9.86
C GLU A 28 23.96 -1.89 10.35
N CYS A 29 23.56 -1.00 9.43
CA CYS A 29 23.09 0.33 9.81
C CYS A 29 22.09 0.91 8.81
N THR A 30 21.27 1.83 9.29
CA THR A 30 20.53 2.76 8.44
C THR A 30 21.21 4.11 8.50
N GLU A 31 21.61 4.64 7.34
CA GLU A 31 22.18 5.99 7.24
C GLU A 31 21.14 6.94 6.66
N ILE A 32 21.02 8.12 7.25
CA ILE A 32 20.12 9.19 6.81
C ILE A 32 20.96 10.36 6.34
N TRP A 33 20.76 10.79 5.10
CA TRP A 33 21.52 11.84 4.44
C TRP A 33 20.63 13.04 4.16
N ASP A 34 21.12 14.24 4.48
CA ASP A 34 20.51 15.51 4.04
C ASP A 34 21.03 15.87 2.65
N LEU A 35 20.11 15.91 1.68
CA LEU A 35 20.42 16.17 0.26
C LEU A 35 20.71 17.64 -0.04
N LYS A 36 20.40 18.59 0.86
CA LYS A 36 20.71 20.01 0.66
C LYS A 36 22.22 20.30 0.79
N GLY A 37 22.93 19.48 1.56
CA GLY A 37 24.34 19.67 1.91
C GLY A 37 25.22 18.42 1.79
N PRO A 38 24.79 17.40 1.02
CA PRO A 38 25.11 15.97 1.22
C PRO A 38 25.82 15.63 2.55
N LYS A 39 25.16 15.91 3.68
CA LYS A 39 25.71 15.60 5.00
C LYS A 39 25.02 14.39 5.59
N LEU A 40 25.79 13.53 6.24
CA LEU A 40 25.25 12.47 7.07
C LEU A 40 24.53 13.13 8.25
N HIS A 41 23.22 12.91 8.33
CA HIS A 41 22.37 13.47 9.38
C HIS A 41 22.42 12.58 10.63
N THR A 42 22.06 11.31 10.46
CA THR A 42 21.94 10.34 11.55
C THR A 42 22.29 8.93 11.05
N THR A 43 22.92 8.13 11.91
CA THR A 43 23.17 6.71 11.64
C THR A 43 22.52 5.87 12.75
N VAL A 44 21.63 4.97 12.36
CA VAL A 44 20.98 4.01 13.25
C VAL A 44 21.67 2.67 13.11
N ARG A 45 22.25 2.14 14.19
CA ARG A 45 22.84 0.78 14.15
C ARG A 45 21.76 -0.28 14.30
N SER A 46 21.79 -1.26 13.41
CA SER A 46 21.00 -2.48 13.51
C SER A 46 21.87 -3.61 14.07
N ARG A 47 21.24 -4.62 14.66
CA ARG A 47 21.92 -5.86 15.10
C ARG A 47 21.79 -7.00 14.10
N SER A 48 21.09 -6.76 13.00
CA SER A 48 20.77 -7.76 11.99
C SER A 48 20.78 -7.10 10.61
N PRO A 49 21.22 -7.84 9.58
CA PRO A 49 21.18 -7.41 8.19
C PRO A 49 19.84 -6.80 7.82
N LEU A 50 19.85 -5.52 7.46
CA LEU A 50 18.66 -4.85 6.97
C LEU A 50 18.39 -5.21 5.52
N THR A 51 17.13 -5.41 5.19
CA THR A 51 16.66 -5.76 3.85
C THR A 51 15.98 -4.59 3.15
N SER A 52 15.31 -3.72 3.92
CA SER A 52 14.60 -2.58 3.39
C SER A 52 14.51 -1.44 4.41
N VAL A 53 14.31 -0.23 3.89
CA VAL A 53 14.01 0.96 4.66
C VAL A 53 12.90 1.74 3.95
N SER A 54 11.98 2.32 4.71
CA SER A 54 10.94 3.21 4.19
C SER A 54 10.74 4.40 5.12
N PHE A 55 10.67 5.60 4.56
CA PHE A 55 10.20 6.78 5.29
C PHE A 55 8.70 6.72 5.51
N ALA A 56 8.27 7.15 6.70
CA ALA A 56 6.89 7.46 6.97
C ALA A 56 6.46 8.72 6.18
N PRO A 57 5.16 8.90 5.89
CA PRO A 57 4.67 10.04 5.11
C PRO A 57 4.90 11.40 5.78
N ASP A 58 5.13 11.43 7.09
CA ASP A 58 5.41 12.63 7.88
C ASP A 58 6.92 12.98 7.95
N ASP A 59 7.80 12.21 7.31
CA ASP A 59 9.26 12.33 7.37
C ASP A 59 9.83 12.30 8.81
N SER A 60 9.08 11.79 9.79
CA SER A 60 9.49 11.76 11.20
C SER A 60 9.99 10.38 11.63
N VAL A 61 9.43 9.32 11.06
CA VAL A 61 9.73 7.91 11.39
C VAL A 61 10.28 7.15 10.17
N LEU A 62 11.15 6.19 10.44
CA LEU A 62 11.67 5.21 9.49
C LEU A 62 11.26 3.79 9.89
N ALA A 63 10.72 3.04 8.95
CA ALA A 63 10.56 1.59 9.09
C ALA A 63 11.77 0.88 8.48
N CYS A 64 12.36 -0.04 9.24
CA CYS A 64 13.45 -0.89 8.78
C CYS A 64 13.04 -2.36 8.94
N THR A 65 13.22 -3.15 7.90
CA THR A 65 13.02 -4.61 7.94
C THR A 65 14.35 -5.34 7.97
N SER A 66 14.41 -6.47 8.68
CA SER A 66 15.60 -7.31 8.76
C SER A 66 15.43 -8.67 8.11
N ALA A 67 16.57 -9.24 7.72
CA ALA A 67 16.67 -10.61 7.23
C ALA A 67 16.35 -11.66 8.30
N GLY A 68 16.26 -11.26 9.58
CA GLY A 68 15.81 -12.10 10.69
C GLY A 68 14.32 -11.96 11.03
N GLY A 69 13.53 -11.34 10.14
CA GLY A 69 12.08 -11.20 10.32
C GLY A 69 11.65 -10.08 11.27
N GLY A 70 12.58 -9.23 11.69
CA GLY A 70 12.28 -8.09 12.55
C GLY A 70 11.82 -6.89 11.75
N LEU A 71 10.76 -6.22 12.22
CA LEU A 71 10.35 -4.90 11.79
C LEU A 71 10.60 -3.91 12.93
N ALA A 72 11.34 -2.84 12.65
CA ALA A 72 11.67 -1.84 13.66
C ALA A 72 11.39 -0.42 13.15
N LEU A 73 10.83 0.41 14.02
CA LEU A 73 10.58 1.82 13.78
C LEU A 73 11.61 2.67 14.51
N HIS A 74 12.17 3.66 13.81
CA HIS A 74 13.16 4.58 14.35
C HIS A 74 12.77 6.03 14.08
N LYS A 75 12.98 6.92 15.04
CA LYS A 75 12.88 8.36 14.80
C LYS A 75 14.00 8.81 13.88
N LYS A 76 13.68 9.66 12.91
CA LYS A 76 14.67 10.24 11.99
C LYS A 76 15.71 11.10 12.72
N GLU A 77 15.27 11.95 13.67
CA GLU A 77 16.10 12.96 14.33
C GLU A 77 17.25 12.32 15.11
N ASP A 78 16.92 11.52 16.14
CA ASP A 78 17.93 10.94 17.04
C ASP A 78 18.31 9.50 16.70
N GLY A 79 17.62 8.88 15.73
CA GLY A 79 17.79 7.45 15.43
C GLY A 79 17.24 6.52 16.52
N GLY A 80 16.57 7.06 17.54
CA GLY A 80 16.00 6.30 18.65
C GLY A 80 14.95 5.30 18.16
N ARG A 81 15.04 4.07 18.63
CA ARG A 81 14.07 3.00 18.33
C ARG A 81 12.75 3.30 19.06
N LEU A 82 11.67 3.46 18.31
CA LEU A 82 10.33 3.69 18.84
C LEU A 82 9.64 2.40 19.21
N ALA A 83 9.65 1.44 18.29
CA ALA A 83 8.94 0.18 18.44
C ALA A 83 9.59 -0.90 17.60
N SER A 84 9.31 -2.15 17.92
CA SER A 84 9.67 -3.28 17.07
C SER A 84 8.79 -4.48 17.29
N THR A 85 8.59 -5.26 16.24
CA THR A 85 7.84 -6.51 16.28
C THR A 85 8.57 -7.61 15.48
N CYS A 86 8.35 -8.86 15.88
CA CYS A 86 8.67 -10.08 15.12
C CYS A 86 7.45 -11.02 15.02
N ASP A 87 6.24 -10.51 15.29
CA ASP A 87 5.02 -11.31 15.57
C ASP A 87 4.48 -12.09 14.38
N VAL A 88 5.00 -11.84 13.18
CA VAL A 88 4.65 -12.59 11.97
C VAL A 88 5.25 -13.99 11.96
N GLY A 89 6.27 -14.27 12.79
CA GLY A 89 6.96 -15.57 12.82
C GLY A 89 7.69 -15.89 11.50
N TRP A 90 7.88 -14.88 10.65
CA TRP A 90 8.60 -15.03 9.39
C TRP A 90 10.09 -14.93 9.65
N THR A 91 10.84 -15.73 8.91
CA THR A 91 12.29 -15.79 9.02
C THR A 91 12.96 -14.67 8.25
N HIS A 92 12.30 -14.08 7.25
CA HIS A 92 12.88 -13.04 6.39
C HIS A 92 11.81 -12.08 5.88
N LEU A 93 11.98 -10.77 6.13
CA LEU A 93 11.18 -9.71 5.53
C LEU A 93 11.94 -9.10 4.35
N ALA A 94 11.31 -8.99 3.18
CA ALA A 94 11.97 -8.50 1.97
C ALA A 94 11.79 -7.00 1.75
N SER A 95 10.61 -6.46 2.06
CA SER A 95 10.27 -5.07 1.79
C SER A 95 9.22 -4.57 2.76
N ALA A 96 9.23 -3.26 3.01
CA ALA A 96 8.19 -2.54 3.73
C ALA A 96 7.77 -1.27 2.97
N ALA A 97 6.53 -0.84 3.20
CA ALA A 97 5.95 0.36 2.62
C ALA A 97 4.91 1.00 3.54
N TYR A 98 4.96 2.32 3.69
CA TYR A 98 3.89 3.07 4.35
C TYR A 98 2.76 3.41 3.38
N ALA A 99 1.53 3.49 3.90
CA ALA A 99 0.42 4.11 3.19
C ALA A 99 0.58 5.64 3.23
N LEU A 100 0.21 6.34 2.15
CA LEU A 100 0.42 7.79 2.06
C LEU A 100 -0.58 8.64 2.85
N GLY A 101 -1.80 8.13 3.07
CA GLY A 101 -2.90 8.85 3.71
C GLY A 101 -3.46 8.16 4.96
N ALA A 102 -2.87 7.05 5.39
CA ALA A 102 -3.29 6.29 6.55
C ALA A 102 -2.06 5.91 7.38
N PRO A 103 -2.17 5.80 8.72
CA PRO A 103 -1.08 5.41 9.61
C PRO A 103 -0.84 3.89 9.51
N LEU A 104 -0.57 3.39 8.31
CA LEU A 104 -0.43 1.97 8.01
C LEU A 104 0.94 1.67 7.45
N LEU A 105 1.45 0.51 7.84
CA LEU A 105 2.71 -0.03 7.38
C LEU A 105 2.48 -1.45 6.90
N ALA A 106 2.86 -1.75 5.67
CA ALA A 106 2.84 -3.10 5.13
C ALA A 106 4.27 -3.63 5.02
N ALA A 107 4.42 -4.93 5.21
CA ALA A 107 5.68 -5.63 4.94
C ALA A 107 5.40 -7.02 4.37
N VAL A 108 6.33 -7.51 3.56
CA VAL A 108 6.23 -8.81 2.90
C VAL A 108 7.37 -9.73 3.29
N GLY A 109 7.06 -11.01 3.43
CA GLY A 109 8.03 -12.05 3.81
C GLY A 109 7.45 -13.46 3.62
N ASN A 110 8.31 -14.42 3.32
CA ASN A 110 7.97 -15.85 3.19
C ASN A 110 6.78 -16.23 2.28
N GLY A 111 6.33 -15.35 1.38
CA GLY A 111 5.19 -15.59 0.49
C GLY A 111 3.91 -14.86 0.88
N GLY A 112 3.90 -14.14 2.00
CA GLY A 112 2.75 -13.38 2.47
C GLY A 112 3.03 -11.88 2.66
N ALA A 113 1.96 -11.14 2.93
CA ALA A 113 1.99 -9.73 3.34
C ALA A 113 1.28 -9.55 4.68
N ALA A 114 1.76 -8.65 5.50
CA ALA A 114 1.11 -8.27 6.74
C ALA A 114 1.07 -6.75 6.85
N VAL A 115 0.07 -6.24 7.55
CA VAL A 115 -0.17 -4.81 7.74
C VAL A 115 -0.29 -4.51 9.23
N TRP A 116 0.38 -3.44 9.64
CA TRP A 116 0.39 -2.95 11.01
C TRP A 116 -0.12 -1.52 11.06
N ASP A 117 -0.69 -1.16 12.20
CA ASP A 117 -0.80 0.24 12.60
C ASP A 117 0.60 0.81 12.83
N ALA A 118 0.92 1.92 12.18
CA ALA A 118 2.25 2.49 12.18
C ALA A 118 2.65 3.11 13.53
N GLY A 119 1.69 3.56 14.35
CA GLY A 119 1.97 4.16 15.65
C GLY A 119 2.30 3.16 16.74
N SER A 120 1.53 2.07 16.76
CA SER A 120 1.57 1.07 17.83
C SER A 120 2.28 -0.23 17.41
N LEU A 121 2.56 -0.41 16.12
CA LEU A 121 2.96 -1.69 15.52
C LEU A 121 2.01 -2.84 15.88
N GLN A 122 0.73 -2.55 16.15
CA GLN A 122 -0.27 -3.59 16.30
C GLN A 122 -0.62 -4.17 14.94
N ARG A 123 -0.54 -5.50 14.82
CA ARG A 123 -0.86 -6.19 13.56
C ARG A 123 -2.37 -6.08 13.32
N MET A 124 -2.73 -5.48 12.18
CA MET A 124 -4.12 -5.35 11.75
C MET A 124 -4.52 -6.52 10.87
N ASP A 125 -3.77 -6.71 9.77
CA ASP A 125 -4.10 -7.68 8.74
C ASP A 125 -2.92 -8.62 8.48
N ALA A 126 -3.25 -9.86 8.11
CA ALA A 126 -2.27 -10.82 7.65
C ALA A 126 -2.84 -11.58 6.45
N PHE A 127 -2.07 -11.58 5.37
CA PHE A 127 -2.38 -12.27 4.12
C PHE A 127 -1.31 -13.35 3.92
N PRO A 128 -1.47 -14.52 4.56
CA PRO A 128 -0.61 -15.66 4.26
C PRO A 128 -0.86 -16.11 2.82
N ASP A 129 0.17 -16.70 2.19
CA ASP A 129 0.05 -17.43 0.92
C ASP A 129 -0.38 -16.61 -0.30
N LEU A 130 -0.04 -15.32 -0.35
CA LEU A 130 -0.24 -14.50 -1.56
C LEU A 130 0.62 -14.99 -2.73
N HIS A 131 1.84 -15.43 -2.44
CA HIS A 131 2.81 -15.90 -3.42
C HIS A 131 3.17 -17.36 -3.19
N ARG A 132 3.27 -18.11 -4.28
CA ARG A 132 3.51 -19.56 -4.24
C ARG A 132 4.98 -19.86 -3.92
N ALA A 133 5.25 -21.11 -3.55
CA ALA A 133 6.62 -21.57 -3.37
C ALA A 133 7.41 -21.39 -4.67
N THR A 134 8.57 -20.74 -4.56
CA THR A 134 9.42 -20.38 -5.69
C THR A 134 9.98 -21.60 -6.41
N LEU A 135 10.25 -21.46 -7.71
CA LEU A 135 11.10 -22.37 -8.48
C LEU A 135 12.60 -22.26 -8.11
N SER A 136 13.02 -21.16 -7.47
CA SER A 136 14.43 -20.87 -7.11
C SER A 136 14.60 -20.59 -5.62
N LYS A 137 15.57 -21.26 -5.00
CA LYS A 137 15.92 -21.13 -3.57
C LYS A 137 16.69 -19.82 -3.24
N ALA A 138 17.12 -19.07 -4.26
CA ALA A 138 18.03 -17.93 -4.11
C ALA A 138 17.32 -16.57 -3.98
N LEU A 139 16.03 -16.46 -4.33
CA LEU A 139 15.27 -15.20 -4.27
C LEU A 139 14.16 -15.26 -3.23
N PRO A 140 13.85 -14.13 -2.57
CA PRO A 140 12.72 -14.07 -1.65
C PRO A 140 11.41 -14.32 -2.41
N ARG A 141 10.50 -15.07 -1.79
CA ARG A 141 9.20 -15.45 -2.38
C ARG A 141 8.38 -14.21 -2.78
N CYS A 142 8.36 -13.20 -1.91
CA CYS A 142 7.83 -11.87 -2.19
C CYS A 142 8.99 -10.88 -2.23
N ALA A 143 9.08 -10.06 -3.27
CA ALA A 143 10.17 -9.11 -3.44
C ALA A 143 9.79 -7.71 -2.94
N ALA A 144 8.58 -7.24 -3.25
CA ALA A 144 8.19 -5.86 -2.94
C ALA A 144 6.69 -5.74 -2.65
N VAL A 145 6.35 -4.68 -1.91
CA VAL A 145 4.97 -4.34 -1.53
C VAL A 145 4.75 -2.82 -1.60
N ARG A 146 3.56 -2.41 -2.05
CA ARG A 146 3.13 -1.00 -2.09
C ARG A 146 1.64 -0.87 -1.83
N PHE A 147 1.22 0.24 -1.25
CA PHE A 147 -0.18 0.62 -1.22
C PHE A 147 -0.56 1.30 -2.53
N LEU A 148 -1.77 1.01 -3.02
CA LEU A 148 -2.35 1.70 -4.16
C LEU A 148 -3.12 2.93 -3.67
N GLY A 149 -2.80 4.10 -4.22
CA GLY A 149 -3.45 5.36 -3.86
C GLY A 149 -3.16 5.81 -2.42
N THR A 150 -4.02 6.69 -1.89
CA THR A 150 -3.84 7.30 -0.56
C THR A 150 -4.63 6.60 0.54
N GLY A 151 -5.72 5.91 0.21
CA GLY A 151 -6.67 5.35 1.18
C GLY A 151 -6.14 4.13 1.95
N GLY A 152 -5.07 3.49 1.48
CA GLY A 152 -4.48 2.33 2.17
C GLY A 152 -5.35 1.08 2.15
N GLU A 153 -6.41 1.04 1.33
CA GLU A 153 -7.36 -0.09 1.25
C GLU A 153 -6.82 -1.24 0.40
N THR A 154 -6.10 -0.91 -0.67
CA THR A 154 -5.57 -1.90 -1.60
C THR A 154 -4.05 -1.98 -1.50
N LEU A 155 -3.56 -3.20 -1.36
CA LEU A 155 -2.15 -3.55 -1.34
C LEU A 155 -1.77 -4.25 -2.64
N VAL A 156 -0.58 -3.94 -3.15
CA VAL A 156 0.02 -4.63 -4.28
C VAL A 156 1.28 -5.33 -3.80
N SER A 157 1.40 -6.62 -4.08
CA SER A 157 2.60 -7.40 -3.80
C SER A 157 3.12 -8.08 -5.06
N VAL A 158 4.43 -8.19 -5.17
CA VAL A 158 5.09 -8.91 -6.28
C VAL A 158 6.05 -9.96 -5.75
N GLY A 159 6.19 -11.06 -6.49
CA GLY A 159 6.99 -12.19 -6.06
C GLY A 159 7.85 -12.83 -7.15
N ALA A 160 8.79 -13.65 -6.69
CA ALA A 160 9.66 -14.44 -7.55
C ALA A 160 8.91 -15.57 -8.28
N ASP A 161 7.65 -15.82 -7.91
CA ASP A 161 6.71 -16.69 -8.63
C ASP A 161 6.14 -16.05 -9.91
N GLY A 162 6.53 -14.82 -10.23
CA GLY A 162 6.04 -14.10 -11.41
C GLY A 162 4.68 -13.46 -11.20
N ARG A 163 4.13 -13.50 -9.98
CA ARG A 163 2.80 -12.96 -9.68
C ARG A 163 2.87 -11.53 -9.18
N CYS A 164 2.01 -10.68 -9.71
CA CYS A 164 1.64 -9.39 -9.14
C CYS A 164 0.22 -9.52 -8.61
N VAL A 165 0.03 -9.36 -7.29
CA VAL A 165 -1.23 -9.62 -6.61
C VAL A 165 -1.77 -8.32 -6.02
N LEU A 166 -3.00 -7.96 -6.38
CA LEU A 166 -3.77 -6.92 -5.71
C LEU A 166 -4.63 -7.55 -4.63
N THR A 167 -4.45 -7.06 -3.41
CA THR A 167 -5.15 -7.52 -2.22
C THR A 167 -5.96 -6.37 -1.66
N ASP A 168 -7.24 -6.59 -1.43
CA ASP A 168 -8.08 -5.63 -0.73
C ASP A 168 -8.10 -6.01 0.74
N ARG A 169 -7.74 -5.04 1.58
CA ARG A 169 -7.64 -5.23 3.02
C ARG A 169 -9.00 -5.38 3.69
N ARG A 170 -10.03 -4.71 3.19
CA ARG A 170 -11.40 -4.82 3.74
C ARG A 170 -11.99 -6.19 3.45
N LEU A 171 -11.69 -6.75 2.28
CA LEU A 171 -12.14 -8.07 1.87
C LEU A 171 -11.29 -9.20 2.44
N GLY A 172 -10.10 -8.90 2.96
CA GLY A 172 -9.23 -9.92 3.54
C GLY A 172 -8.58 -10.86 2.51
N SER A 173 -8.65 -10.55 1.21
CA SER A 173 -8.29 -11.49 0.14
C SER A 173 -7.75 -10.83 -1.13
N ALA A 174 -7.08 -11.64 -1.95
CA ALA A 174 -6.59 -11.23 -3.27
C ALA A 174 -7.78 -10.98 -4.22
N VAL A 175 -7.87 -9.76 -4.74
CA VAL A 175 -8.93 -9.34 -5.68
C VAL A 175 -8.54 -9.63 -7.12
N ALA A 176 -7.27 -9.42 -7.46
CA ALA A 176 -6.76 -9.66 -8.81
C ALA A 176 -5.30 -10.13 -8.75
N ALA A 177 -4.90 -10.92 -9.75
CA ALA A 177 -3.51 -11.33 -9.92
C ALA A 177 -3.14 -11.32 -11.40
N ALA A 178 -1.90 -10.95 -11.68
CA ALA A 178 -1.29 -11.01 -13.01
C ALA A 178 -0.08 -11.93 -12.95
N GLU A 179 0.10 -12.73 -14.00
CA GLU A 179 1.22 -13.64 -14.13
C GLU A 179 2.14 -13.18 -15.25
N ALA A 180 3.38 -12.87 -14.88
CA ALA A 180 4.45 -12.58 -15.82
C ALA A 180 5.27 -13.83 -16.09
N ALA A 181 5.92 -13.89 -17.25
CA ALA A 181 6.74 -15.03 -17.68
C ALA A 181 8.02 -15.26 -16.85
N GLY A 182 8.31 -14.43 -15.85
CA GLY A 182 9.51 -14.53 -15.03
C GLY A 182 9.37 -13.83 -13.68
N ALA A 183 10.37 -14.03 -12.81
CA ALA A 183 10.40 -13.50 -11.46
C ALA A 183 10.30 -11.96 -11.44
N LEU A 184 9.44 -11.44 -10.56
CA LEU A 184 9.28 -10.01 -10.33
C LEU A 184 10.13 -9.59 -9.12
N THR A 185 10.87 -8.50 -9.28
CA THR A 185 11.93 -8.10 -8.35
C THR A 185 11.71 -6.73 -7.73
N ALA A 186 11.00 -5.84 -8.42
CA ALA A 186 10.75 -4.49 -7.93
C ALA A 186 9.31 -4.05 -8.26
N LEU A 187 8.77 -3.15 -7.44
CA LEU A 187 7.41 -2.64 -7.59
C LEU A 187 7.38 -1.18 -7.14
N ASP A 188 6.74 -0.33 -7.93
CA ASP A 188 6.31 0.98 -7.45
C ASP A 188 4.95 1.40 -8.02
N ALA A 189 4.17 2.06 -7.18
CA ALA A 189 2.81 2.49 -7.51
C ALA A 189 2.79 4.01 -7.68
N ARG A 190 2.14 4.49 -8.74
CA ARG A 190 1.92 5.92 -8.91
C ARG A 190 0.94 6.41 -7.84
N ALA A 191 1.18 7.60 -7.29
CA ALA A 191 0.43 8.10 -6.14
C ALA A 191 -1.07 8.32 -6.39
N ASP A 192 -1.45 8.51 -7.65
CA ASP A 192 -2.86 8.58 -8.07
C ASP A 192 -3.56 7.22 -8.14
N GLY A 193 -2.81 6.12 -7.97
CA GLY A 193 -3.31 4.76 -8.10
C GLY A 193 -3.68 4.38 -9.53
N GLY A 194 -3.27 5.14 -10.54
CA GLY A 194 -3.63 4.92 -11.95
C GLY A 194 -2.66 4.02 -12.71
N CYS A 195 -1.45 3.82 -12.19
CA CYS A 195 -0.41 3.02 -12.86
C CYS A 195 0.48 2.31 -11.85
N LEU A 196 0.85 1.08 -12.17
CA LEU A 196 1.80 0.26 -11.44
C LEU A 196 2.99 -0.03 -12.34
N ALA A 197 4.20 0.14 -11.81
CA ALA A 197 5.42 -0.24 -12.50
C ALA A 197 6.05 -1.43 -11.78
N VAL A 198 6.35 -2.49 -12.53
CA VAL A 198 6.84 -3.76 -12.02
C VAL A 198 8.14 -4.13 -12.74
N GLY A 199 9.20 -4.34 -11.98
CA GLY A 199 10.51 -4.77 -12.47
C GLY A 199 10.62 -6.29 -12.53
N THR A 200 11.28 -6.80 -13.57
CA THR A 200 11.53 -8.23 -13.76
C THR A 200 13.01 -8.56 -13.57
N ALA A 201 13.28 -9.82 -13.20
CA ALA A 201 14.65 -10.36 -13.15
C ALA A 201 15.32 -10.39 -14.53
N ALA A 202 14.54 -10.37 -15.61
CA ALA A 202 15.03 -10.34 -16.99
C ALA A 202 15.39 -8.92 -17.50
N GLY A 203 15.28 -7.89 -16.65
CA GLY A 203 15.65 -6.51 -17.03
C GLY A 203 14.58 -5.76 -17.80
N ALA A 204 13.31 -6.18 -17.73
CA ALA A 204 12.17 -5.44 -18.26
C ALA A 204 11.37 -4.77 -17.14
N VAL A 205 10.82 -3.60 -17.44
CA VAL A 205 9.84 -2.88 -16.64
C VAL A 205 8.46 -3.03 -17.29
N LEU A 206 7.51 -3.59 -16.56
CA LEU A 206 6.14 -3.78 -16.99
C LEU A 206 5.25 -2.71 -16.34
N LEU A 207 4.47 -2.00 -17.16
CA LEU A 207 3.48 -1.04 -16.68
C LEU A 207 2.10 -1.67 -16.71
N TYR A 208 1.39 -1.63 -15.59
CA TYR A 208 0.03 -2.16 -15.46
C TYR A 208 -0.95 -1.06 -15.10
N ASP A 209 -2.15 -1.15 -15.66
CA ASP A 209 -3.34 -0.47 -15.14
C ASP A 209 -3.92 -1.35 -14.02
N PRO A 210 -3.97 -0.88 -12.75
CA PRO A 210 -4.49 -1.67 -11.64
C PRO A 210 -5.97 -2.06 -11.80
N ARG A 211 -6.73 -1.34 -12.64
CA ARG A 211 -8.12 -1.69 -12.99
C ARG A 211 -8.20 -2.81 -14.01
N LYS A 212 -7.11 -3.06 -14.75
CA LYS A 212 -7.00 -4.06 -15.83
C LYS A 212 -5.68 -4.82 -15.71
N LEU A 213 -5.56 -5.62 -14.65
CA LEU A 213 -4.29 -6.27 -14.32
C LEU A 213 -3.92 -7.45 -15.25
N ALA A 214 -4.85 -7.96 -16.06
CA ALA A 214 -4.64 -9.17 -16.85
C ALA A 214 -3.44 -9.11 -17.80
N ALA A 215 -3.10 -7.92 -18.32
CA ALA A 215 -1.96 -7.73 -19.20
C ALA A 215 -1.29 -6.37 -18.94
N PRO A 216 0.04 -6.27 -19.14
CA PRO A 216 0.73 -4.99 -19.04
C PRO A 216 0.30 -4.07 -20.18
N VAL A 217 0.08 -2.79 -19.86
CA VAL A 217 -0.18 -1.70 -20.81
C VAL A 217 1.05 -1.43 -21.67
N ALA A 218 2.24 -1.53 -21.07
CA ALA A 218 3.50 -1.34 -21.78
C ALA A 218 4.61 -2.19 -21.16
N ARG A 219 5.60 -2.53 -21.99
CA ARG A 219 6.84 -3.19 -21.58
C ARG A 219 8.01 -2.35 -22.05
N LEU A 220 8.82 -1.89 -21.11
CA LEU A 220 10.00 -1.06 -21.35
C LEU A 220 11.26 -1.85 -21.00
N PRO A 221 12.34 -1.73 -21.78
CA PRO A 221 13.65 -2.23 -21.35
C PRO A 221 14.17 -1.36 -20.19
N ALA A 222 14.83 -1.98 -19.20
CA ALA A 222 15.44 -1.24 -18.10
C ALA A 222 16.63 -0.38 -18.56
N ASP A 223 17.37 -0.84 -19.58
CA ASP A 223 18.42 -0.07 -20.23
C ASP A 223 17.99 0.37 -21.64
N PRO A 224 17.65 1.67 -21.83
CA PRO A 224 17.25 2.20 -23.13
C PRO A 224 18.42 2.30 -24.12
N THR A 225 19.66 2.22 -23.65
CA THR A 225 20.86 2.32 -24.50
C THR A 225 21.24 0.98 -25.14
N ASN A 226 20.66 -0.12 -24.67
CA ASN A 226 20.84 -1.45 -25.25
C ASN A 226 19.49 -2.18 -25.44
N PRO A 227 18.64 -1.71 -26.37
CA PRO A 227 17.32 -2.31 -26.62
C PRO A 227 17.38 -3.72 -27.23
N GLY A 228 18.56 -4.14 -27.72
CA GLY A 228 18.82 -5.46 -28.30
C GLY A 228 19.61 -6.41 -27.41
N ALA A 229 19.95 -6.01 -26.17
CA ALA A 229 20.54 -6.93 -25.21
C ALA A 229 19.55 -8.06 -24.94
N ASN A 230 20.00 -9.31 -25.08
CA ASN A 230 19.20 -10.49 -24.72
C ASN A 230 18.51 -10.23 -23.36
N PRO A 231 17.19 -10.49 -23.23
CA PRO A 231 16.50 -10.40 -21.94
C PRO A 231 17.24 -11.29 -20.92
N GLY A 232 18.03 -10.67 -20.04
CA GLY A 232 19.02 -11.38 -19.23
C GLY A 232 20.23 -10.55 -18.75
N VAL A 233 20.36 -9.27 -19.13
CA VAL A 233 21.58 -8.50 -18.82
C VAL A 233 21.67 -8.00 -17.36
N ALA A 234 20.56 -7.70 -16.69
CA ALA A 234 20.55 -7.44 -15.24
C ALA A 234 19.11 -7.39 -14.71
N ALA A 235 18.88 -7.84 -13.47
CA ALA A 235 17.60 -7.71 -12.81
C ALA A 235 17.29 -6.25 -12.45
N VAL A 236 16.02 -5.85 -12.56
CA VAL A 236 15.58 -4.54 -12.05
C VAL A 236 15.50 -4.62 -10.53
N LEU A 237 16.47 -4.03 -9.83
CA LEU A 237 16.58 -4.14 -8.37
C LEU A 237 15.70 -3.16 -7.61
N ALA A 238 15.54 -1.95 -8.15
CA ALA A 238 14.76 -0.89 -7.53
C ALA A 238 14.17 0.02 -8.60
N MET A 239 13.04 0.63 -8.28
CA MET A 239 12.34 1.56 -9.14
C MET A 239 11.50 2.50 -8.28
N HIS A 240 11.35 3.73 -8.73
CA HIS A 240 10.57 4.75 -8.04
C HIS A 240 9.97 5.71 -9.06
N TRP A 241 8.67 6.00 -8.93
CA TRP A 241 8.01 7.01 -9.73
C TRP A 241 8.52 8.39 -9.34
N GLN A 242 8.78 9.22 -10.34
CA GLN A 242 9.06 10.62 -10.09
C GLN A 242 7.77 11.30 -9.58
N HIS A 243 7.88 12.04 -8.48
CA HIS A 243 6.83 12.96 -8.07
C HIS A 243 6.98 14.24 -8.87
N THR A 244 5.88 14.73 -9.46
CA THR A 244 5.93 16.01 -10.19
C THR A 244 6.24 17.15 -9.20
N PRO A 245 6.94 18.23 -9.62
CA PRO A 245 7.21 19.36 -8.74
C PRO A 245 5.93 19.95 -8.11
N ALA A 246 4.83 19.99 -8.87
CA ALA A 246 3.52 20.40 -8.37
C ALA A 246 2.99 19.46 -7.28
N GLU A 247 3.17 18.14 -7.41
CA GLU A 247 2.86 17.20 -6.33
C GLU A 247 3.75 17.42 -5.11
N ILE A 248 5.05 17.67 -5.30
CA ILE A 248 5.98 17.94 -4.19
C ILE A 248 5.57 19.22 -3.45
N GLU A 249 5.22 20.28 -4.17
CA GLU A 249 4.76 21.55 -3.60
C GLU A 249 3.41 21.41 -2.91
N ALA A 250 2.43 20.74 -3.55
CA ALA A 250 1.15 20.43 -2.91
C ALA A 250 1.34 19.58 -1.66
N ARG A 251 2.28 18.63 -1.66
CA ARG A 251 2.64 17.81 -0.49
C ARG A 251 3.36 18.58 0.61
N ARG A 252 4.12 19.62 0.27
CA ARG A 252 4.73 20.56 1.24
C ARG A 252 3.71 21.51 1.85
N ALA A 253 2.69 21.89 1.08
CA ALA A 253 1.61 22.76 1.50
C ALA A 253 0.53 22.03 2.31
N ALA A 254 0.38 20.72 2.12
CA ALA A 254 -0.49 19.89 2.95
C ALA A 254 -0.01 19.90 4.42
N PRO A 255 -0.92 19.98 5.41
CA PRO A 255 -0.53 19.91 6.81
C PRO A 255 0.25 18.61 7.04
N ALA A 256 1.34 18.71 7.81
CA ALA A 256 2.10 17.53 8.22
C ALA A 256 1.11 16.51 8.80
N ALA A 257 1.14 15.28 8.28
CA ALA A 257 0.38 14.20 8.89
C ALA A 257 0.73 14.17 10.38
N THR A 258 -0.27 13.95 11.23
CA THR A 258 -0.07 13.89 12.68
C THR A 258 1.12 12.97 12.96
N PRO A 259 2.18 13.47 13.62
CA PRO A 259 3.40 12.72 13.77
C PRO A 259 3.05 11.39 14.43
N ILE A 260 3.62 10.31 13.91
CA ILE A 260 3.41 8.98 14.44
C ILE A 260 4.13 8.92 15.81
N THR A 261 3.44 9.34 16.87
CA THR A 261 3.98 9.38 18.23
C THR A 261 3.43 8.22 19.05
N SER A 262 4.27 7.64 19.88
CA SER A 262 3.92 6.55 20.79
C SER A 262 3.01 6.97 21.96
N ALA A 263 2.57 8.23 22.02
CA ALA A 263 1.95 8.82 23.20
C ALA A 263 0.42 8.66 23.27
N ASP A 264 -0.27 8.42 22.14
CA ASP A 264 -1.74 8.33 22.11
C ASP A 264 -2.30 6.94 22.48
N ALA A 265 -1.44 6.00 22.89
CA ALA A 265 -1.84 4.65 23.30
C ALA A 265 -2.57 4.57 24.67
N ALA A 266 -2.85 5.71 25.32
CA ALA A 266 -3.35 5.75 26.70
C ALA A 266 -4.61 6.61 26.88
N ALA A 267 -5.57 6.60 25.95
CA ALA A 267 -6.96 6.96 26.27
C ALA A 267 -7.91 6.60 25.12
N THR A 268 -8.42 5.37 25.13
CA THR A 268 -9.74 5.12 24.53
C THR A 268 -10.52 4.22 25.48
N PRO A 269 -11.65 4.67 26.03
CA PRO A 269 -12.44 3.84 26.93
C PRO A 269 -13.05 2.69 26.14
N MET A 270 -12.73 1.48 26.60
CA MET A 270 -13.25 0.21 26.13
C MET A 270 -14.79 0.20 26.11
N LEU A 271 -15.38 0.22 24.92
CA LEU A 271 -16.75 -0.23 24.71
C LEU A 271 -16.68 -1.72 24.35
N GLY A 272 -17.17 -2.54 25.30
CA GLY A 272 -16.95 -3.98 25.34
C GLY A 272 -17.50 -4.74 24.13
N LEU A 273 -16.67 -5.63 23.60
CA LEU A 273 -17.08 -6.82 22.87
C LEU A 273 -16.58 -8.04 23.64
N PRO A 274 -17.36 -9.14 23.72
CA PRO A 274 -17.00 -10.29 24.55
C PRO A 274 -15.80 -11.04 23.95
N PRO A 275 -14.97 -11.68 24.79
CA PRO A 275 -13.74 -12.33 24.35
C PRO A 275 -14.07 -13.57 23.50
N GLN A 276 -13.61 -13.59 22.24
CA GLN A 276 -13.57 -14.84 21.47
C GLN A 276 -12.51 -15.75 22.07
N ARG A 277 -12.92 -16.97 22.42
CA ARG A 277 -12.11 -18.01 23.04
C ARG A 277 -10.81 -18.26 22.25
N ALA A 278 -9.70 -18.18 22.96
CA ALA A 278 -8.41 -18.69 22.53
C ALA A 278 -8.51 -20.20 22.27
N ALA A 279 -8.25 -20.64 21.04
CA ALA A 279 -7.95 -22.03 20.75
C ALA A 279 -6.45 -22.26 20.99
N THR A 280 -6.13 -22.96 22.07
CA THR A 280 -4.78 -23.43 22.40
C THR A 280 -4.31 -24.46 21.38
N ALA A 281 -3.07 -24.33 20.94
CA ALA A 281 -2.37 -25.25 20.05
C ALA A 281 -2.21 -26.66 20.65
N GLY A 282 -2.33 -27.69 19.81
CA GLY A 282 -1.97 -29.06 20.16
C GLY A 282 -2.14 -30.06 19.02
N ALA A 283 -0.98 -30.52 18.50
CA ALA A 283 -0.72 -31.82 17.87
C ALA A 283 -1.00 -32.06 16.36
N ALA A 284 0.12 -32.36 15.68
CA ALA A 284 0.38 -33.48 14.77
C ALA A 284 -0.17 -33.48 13.33
N TYR A 285 0.78 -33.55 12.41
CA TYR A 285 0.67 -33.84 10.97
C TYR A 285 0.09 -35.24 10.70
N GLY A 286 -0.86 -35.33 9.76
CA GLY A 286 -1.35 -36.54 9.09
C GLY A 286 -2.27 -36.16 7.91
N PRO A 287 -2.30 -36.90 6.78
CA PRO A 287 -2.56 -36.31 5.47
C PRO A 287 -4.05 -36.21 5.06
N ALA A 288 -4.29 -35.17 4.25
CA ALA A 288 -5.43 -34.83 3.39
C ALA A 288 -6.61 -35.82 3.27
N ALA A 289 -7.80 -35.34 3.65
CA ALA A 289 -9.08 -35.84 3.16
C ALA A 289 -9.93 -34.66 2.61
N SER A 290 -10.52 -34.89 1.44
CA SER A 290 -11.20 -33.91 0.55
C SER A 290 -12.51 -33.34 1.13
N PRO A 291 -12.92 -32.10 0.76
CA PRO A 291 -14.06 -31.41 1.39
C PRO A 291 -15.38 -31.76 0.67
N ALA A 292 -16.07 -32.82 1.12
CA ALA A 292 -17.39 -33.17 0.58
C ALA A 292 -18.38 -33.77 1.59
N ALA A 293 -18.09 -33.76 2.90
CA ALA A 293 -18.89 -34.50 3.89
C ALA A 293 -19.57 -33.67 4.99
N ASP A 294 -19.45 -32.33 4.99
CA ASP A 294 -19.88 -31.51 6.14
C ASP A 294 -21.18 -30.71 5.94
N ILE A 295 -21.90 -30.93 4.84
CA ILE A 295 -23.16 -30.23 4.53
C ILE A 295 -24.40 -31.05 4.93
N GLN A 296 -24.28 -32.35 5.20
CA GLN A 296 -25.43 -33.22 5.50
C GLN A 296 -25.82 -33.31 7.00
N ARG A 297 -25.16 -32.60 7.92
CA ARG A 297 -25.37 -32.77 9.37
C ARG A 297 -26.06 -31.61 10.10
N ARG A 298 -26.54 -30.58 9.40
CA ARG A 298 -27.24 -29.42 9.99
C ARG A 298 -28.69 -29.24 9.54
N LEU A 299 -29.29 -30.22 8.86
CA LEU A 299 -30.66 -30.11 8.34
C LEU A 299 -31.71 -31.06 8.95
N ASP A 300 -31.32 -32.02 9.79
CA ASP A 300 -32.28 -32.91 10.46
C ASP A 300 -32.13 -32.80 11.97
N LEU A 301 -32.97 -31.96 12.60
CA LEU A 301 -33.53 -32.09 13.96
C LEU A 301 -34.30 -30.80 14.27
N GLY A 302 -35.57 -30.75 13.87
CA GLY A 302 -36.41 -29.58 14.14
C GLY A 302 -37.82 -29.66 13.58
N GLY A 303 -38.55 -30.75 13.83
CA GLY A 303 -39.98 -30.82 13.52
C GLY A 303 -40.70 -31.81 14.41
N ALA A 304 -41.50 -31.31 15.36
CA ALA A 304 -42.88 -31.74 15.62
C ALA A 304 -43.46 -31.13 16.92
N GLY A 305 -44.46 -30.25 16.77
CA GLY A 305 -45.75 -30.33 17.47
C GLY A 305 -45.87 -29.94 18.95
N ALA A 306 -46.29 -28.70 19.21
CA ALA A 306 -47.19 -28.38 20.34
C ALA A 306 -48.02 -27.11 20.03
N THR A 307 -49.33 -27.22 20.15
CA THR A 307 -50.37 -26.19 19.90
C THR A 307 -50.38 -25.07 20.96
N PRO A 308 -50.92 -23.87 20.65
CA PRO A 308 -50.86 -22.71 21.53
C PRO A 308 -52.01 -22.70 22.56
N ASN A 309 -51.76 -22.12 23.73
CA ASN A 309 -52.80 -21.79 24.71
C ASN A 309 -52.67 -20.30 25.07
N PRO A 310 -53.72 -19.46 24.95
CA PRO A 310 -53.64 -18.03 25.25
C PRO A 310 -54.23 -17.73 26.63
N ALA A 311 -53.39 -17.34 27.59
CA ALA A 311 -53.84 -16.63 28.80
C ALA A 311 -52.65 -15.97 29.48
N GLY A 312 -52.73 -14.65 29.71
CA GLY A 312 -51.79 -13.93 30.57
C GLY A 312 -51.30 -12.59 30.03
N LEU A 313 -52.21 -11.63 29.88
CA LEU A 313 -51.84 -10.21 29.93
C LEU A 313 -51.49 -9.87 31.39
N GLN A 314 -50.30 -9.35 31.66
CA GLN A 314 -50.12 -8.13 32.47
C GLN A 314 -48.67 -7.59 32.50
N SER A 315 -48.60 -6.29 32.21
CA SER A 315 -47.62 -5.27 32.65
C SER A 315 -46.20 -5.26 32.06
N GLY A 316 -45.86 -4.13 31.43
CA GLY A 316 -44.51 -3.80 30.97
C GLY A 316 -44.49 -2.52 30.13
N ALA A 317 -44.74 -1.36 30.75
CA ALA A 317 -44.69 -0.04 30.12
C ALA A 317 -43.24 0.40 29.81
N ALA A 318 -42.58 -0.30 28.89
CA ALA A 318 -41.24 0.03 28.38
C ALA A 318 -41.19 0.16 26.85
N GLY A 319 -42.28 -0.12 26.13
CA GLY A 319 -42.31 -0.18 24.66
C GLY A 319 -42.52 1.15 23.95
N VAL A 320 -42.96 2.22 24.64
CA VAL A 320 -43.34 3.48 23.96
C VAL A 320 -42.17 4.45 23.81
N ALA A 321 -41.19 4.43 24.73
CA ALA A 321 -39.99 5.29 24.65
C ALA A 321 -38.99 4.80 23.58
N GLY A 322 -38.84 3.48 23.42
CA GLY A 322 -37.94 2.90 22.40
C GLY A 322 -38.43 3.15 20.96
N ALA A 323 -39.75 3.22 20.74
CA ALA A 323 -40.32 3.49 19.42
C ALA A 323 -40.16 4.95 18.99
N THR A 324 -40.18 5.90 19.94
CA THR A 324 -39.95 7.33 19.66
C THR A 324 -38.48 7.63 19.39
N ASP A 325 -37.55 6.95 20.07
CA ASP A 325 -36.12 7.11 19.84
C ASP A 325 -35.67 6.49 18.51
N MET A 326 -36.27 5.37 18.10
CA MET A 326 -35.98 4.72 16.83
C MET A 326 -36.41 5.58 15.63
N ARG A 327 -37.61 6.19 15.67
CA ARG A 327 -38.05 7.13 14.63
C ARG A 327 -37.18 8.39 14.56
N ARG A 328 -36.65 8.86 15.69
CA ARG A 328 -35.75 10.02 15.73
C ARG A 328 -34.41 9.71 15.07
N LEU A 329 -33.88 8.50 15.29
CA LEU A 329 -32.66 8.02 14.65
C LEU A 329 -32.84 7.82 13.14
N GLU A 330 -33.96 7.26 12.70
CA GLU A 330 -34.25 7.09 11.27
C GLU A 330 -34.32 8.43 10.53
N LEU A 331 -34.93 9.45 11.14
CA LEU A 331 -35.06 10.79 10.56
C LEU A 331 -33.71 11.53 10.49
N GLU A 332 -32.85 11.33 11.48
CA GLU A 332 -31.49 11.89 11.48
C GLU A 332 -30.60 11.20 10.44
N LEU A 333 -30.77 9.89 10.26
CA LEU A 333 -30.03 9.13 9.25
C LEU A 333 -30.44 9.55 7.83
N THR A 334 -31.74 9.75 7.58
CA THR A 334 -32.24 10.25 6.28
C THR A 334 -31.76 11.68 5.99
N ARG A 335 -31.73 12.56 6.99
CA ARG A 335 -31.17 13.92 6.82
C ARG A 335 -29.69 13.89 6.48
N ARG A 336 -28.90 13.03 7.13
CA ARG A 336 -27.47 12.88 6.82
C ARG A 336 -27.24 12.29 5.44
N LEU A 337 -28.04 11.31 5.02
CA LEU A 337 -28.01 10.77 3.66
C LEU A 337 -28.32 11.85 2.62
N HIS A 338 -29.38 12.64 2.80
CA HIS A 338 -29.70 13.73 1.87
C HIS A 338 -28.64 14.84 1.84
N CYS A 339 -28.02 15.17 2.98
CA CYS A 339 -26.92 16.13 3.04
C CYS A 339 -25.71 15.61 2.24
N HIS A 340 -25.37 14.33 2.43
CA HIS A 340 -24.26 13.70 1.72
C HIS A 340 -24.53 13.56 0.21
N GLU A 341 -25.76 13.25 -0.20
CA GLU A 341 -26.17 13.23 -1.61
C GLU A 341 -26.02 14.62 -2.26
N ASN A 342 -26.42 15.69 -1.56
CA ASN A 342 -26.25 17.05 -2.06
C ASN A 342 -24.77 17.48 -2.15
N GLU A 343 -23.95 17.14 -1.16
CA GLU A 343 -22.50 17.38 -1.20
C GLU A 343 -21.83 16.63 -2.37
N MET A 344 -22.26 15.40 -2.63
CA MET A 344 -21.78 14.61 -3.78
C MET A 344 -22.20 15.23 -5.12
N LEU A 345 -23.42 15.75 -5.23
CA LEU A 345 -23.89 16.44 -6.43
C LEU A 345 -23.12 17.75 -6.69
N GLU A 346 -22.81 18.52 -5.64
CA GLU A 346 -21.97 19.72 -5.74
C GLU A 346 -20.53 19.37 -6.16
N ALA A 347 -19.96 18.30 -5.60
CA ALA A 347 -18.62 17.84 -5.97
C ALA A 347 -18.56 17.39 -7.44
N VAL A 348 -19.60 16.69 -7.93
CA VAL A 348 -19.71 16.29 -9.34
C VAL A 348 -19.85 17.52 -10.26
N ALA A 349 -20.63 18.52 -9.86
CA ALA A 349 -20.76 19.77 -10.62
C ALA A 349 -19.44 20.55 -10.68
N ALA A 350 -18.68 20.59 -9.59
CA ALA A 350 -17.36 21.22 -9.54
C ALA A 350 -16.35 20.50 -10.44
N LEU A 351 -16.36 19.16 -10.45
CA LEU A 351 -15.50 18.36 -11.31
C LEU A 351 -15.83 18.58 -12.80
N ALA A 352 -17.12 18.65 -13.14
CA ALA A 352 -17.56 18.96 -14.50
C ALA A 352 -17.13 20.37 -14.95
N ALA A 353 -17.13 21.36 -14.04
CA ALA A 353 -16.62 22.69 -14.33
C ALA A 353 -15.10 22.70 -14.56
N GLN A 354 -14.33 21.95 -13.75
CA GLN A 354 -12.89 21.78 -13.97
C GLN A 354 -12.57 21.10 -15.30
N GLN A 355 -13.35 20.10 -15.70
CA GLN A 355 -13.18 19.42 -16.98
C GLN A 355 -13.41 20.37 -18.17
N ARG A 356 -14.47 21.19 -18.14
CA ARG A 356 -14.71 22.20 -19.19
C ARG A 356 -13.58 23.24 -19.27
N ALA A 357 -13.06 23.67 -18.13
CA ALA A 357 -11.93 24.60 -18.09
C ALA A 357 -10.64 23.97 -18.67
N MET A 358 -10.43 22.67 -18.44
CA MET A 358 -9.31 21.93 -19.00
C MET A 358 -9.45 21.76 -20.52
N GLU A 359 -10.65 21.43 -21.00
CA GLU A 359 -10.95 21.33 -22.44
C GLU A 359 -10.71 22.67 -23.15
N ALA A 360 -11.16 23.80 -22.56
CA ALA A 360 -10.90 25.13 -23.10
C ALA A 360 -9.40 25.46 -23.19
N ARG A 361 -8.61 25.06 -22.18
CA ARG A 361 -7.14 25.24 -22.21
C ARG A 361 -6.47 24.41 -23.30
N ILE A 362 -6.95 23.19 -23.53
CA ILE A 362 -6.41 22.33 -24.60
C ILE A 362 -6.67 22.96 -25.97
N VAL A 363 -7.86 23.52 -26.19
CA VAL A 363 -8.19 24.21 -27.44
C VAL A 363 -7.29 25.44 -27.66
N ALA A 364 -7.09 26.27 -26.63
CA ALA A 364 -6.21 27.43 -26.73
C ALA A 364 -4.74 27.03 -27.05
N LEU A 365 -4.23 25.97 -26.40
CA LEU A 365 -2.89 25.44 -26.69
C LEU A 365 -2.77 24.88 -28.11
N ALA A 366 -3.84 24.28 -28.65
CA ALA A 366 -3.86 23.79 -30.02
C ALA A 366 -3.79 24.94 -31.05
N GLU A 367 -4.44 26.07 -30.76
CA GLU A 367 -4.35 27.30 -31.57
C GLU A 367 -2.93 27.88 -31.54
N GLU A 368 -2.30 27.99 -30.37
CA GLU A 368 -0.91 28.46 -30.27
C GLU A 368 0.07 27.55 -31.03
N VAL A 369 -0.10 26.22 -30.96
CA VAL A 369 0.73 25.28 -31.71
C VAL A 369 0.52 25.42 -33.21
N ALA A 370 -0.71 25.71 -33.65
CA ALA A 370 -1.01 25.97 -35.06
C ALA A 370 -0.29 27.25 -35.55
N GLU A 371 -0.32 28.33 -34.77
CA GLU A 371 0.40 29.58 -35.09
C GLU A 371 1.93 29.35 -35.17
N VAL A 372 2.49 28.60 -34.23
CA VAL A 372 3.92 28.26 -34.23
C VAL A 372 4.29 27.40 -35.44
N SER A 373 3.40 26.48 -35.85
CA SER A 373 3.62 25.65 -37.04
C SER A 373 3.60 26.47 -38.33
N GLN A 374 2.66 27.41 -38.49
CA GLN A 374 2.64 28.35 -39.62
C GLN A 374 3.88 29.24 -39.63
N ALA A 375 4.28 29.81 -38.50
CA ALA A 375 5.48 30.64 -38.41
C ALA A 375 6.74 29.85 -38.81
N ARG A 376 6.80 28.55 -38.48
CA ARG A 376 7.90 27.67 -38.87
C ARG A 376 7.92 27.38 -40.36
N GLU A 377 6.76 27.18 -40.99
CA GLU A 377 6.65 27.02 -42.45
C GLU A 377 7.08 28.28 -43.20
N TYR A 378 6.67 29.47 -42.73
CA TYR A 378 7.12 30.76 -43.28
C TYR A 378 8.63 30.97 -43.11
N ALA A 379 9.21 30.58 -41.97
CA ALA A 379 10.65 30.67 -41.74
C ALA A 379 11.44 29.72 -42.65
N THR A 380 10.93 28.51 -42.92
CA THR A 380 11.57 27.59 -43.88
C THR A 380 11.49 28.05 -45.33
N LEU A 381 10.45 28.80 -45.70
CA LEU A 381 10.36 29.44 -47.02
C LEU A 381 11.34 30.61 -47.17
N TRP A 382 11.66 31.33 -46.09
CA TRP A 382 12.60 32.45 -46.11
C TRP A 382 14.08 32.05 -46.03
N LEU A 383 14.38 30.89 -45.42
CA LEU A 383 15.75 30.36 -45.29
C LEU A 383 16.14 29.44 -46.46
N GLY A 384 15.30 29.34 -47.48
CA GLY A 384 15.54 28.57 -48.70
C GLY A 384 15.79 29.46 -49.92
N GLU A 385 16.85 30.26 -49.90
CA GLU A 385 17.61 30.72 -51.08
C GLU A 385 19.12 30.79 -50.75
#